data_AF-A0A8H1L9H4-F1
#
_entry.id   AF-A0A8H1L9H4-F1
#
_cell.length_a   1.000
_cell.length_b   1.000
_cell.length_c   1.000
_cell.angle_alpha   90.00
_cell.angle_beta   90.00
_cell.angle_gamma   90.00
#
_symmetry.space_group_name_H-M   'P 1'
#
loop_
_entity.id
_entity.type
_entity.pdbx_description
1 polymer ?
#
loop_
_entity_poly.entity_id
_entity_poly.type
_entity_poly.pdbx_seq_one_letter_code
_entity_poly.pdbx_strand_id
1 'polypeptide(L)'
;MSQKEAEKKAHSVTQSLTHSTGLEVDEKSISADYTKCVGANDEVPEDGRFVLQYGARTPLAGEKHKYAIQKMREHLKEIGYKIQGYQETKGANGSIILDASDPDSGFTLAVDGVPKRDEITLRLATPCLLPPGAKQQRY
;
A
#
# COMPACT_ATOMS: atom_id res chain seq x y z
N MET A 1 -1.18 -17.44 1.40
CA MET A 1 -1.18 -16.61 0.17
C MET A 1 0.23 -16.65 -0.41
N SER A 2 0.37 -16.92 -1.70
CA SER A 2 1.65 -16.91 -2.42
C SER A 2 2.08 -15.49 -2.78
N GLN A 3 3.35 -15.30 -3.15
CA GLN A 3 3.89 -14.01 -3.61
C GLN A 3 3.09 -13.43 -4.78
N LYS A 4 2.83 -14.26 -5.81
CA LYS A 4 2.05 -13.86 -6.99
C LYS A 4 0.62 -13.45 -6.66
N GLU A 5 -0.03 -14.13 -5.72
CA GLU A 5 -1.38 -13.76 -5.26
C GLU A 5 -1.37 -12.45 -4.49
N ALA A 6 -0.36 -12.23 -3.63
CA ALA A 6 -0.19 -10.98 -2.90
C ALA A 6 0.04 -9.80 -3.84
N GLU A 7 0.91 -9.95 -4.84
CA GLU A 7 1.18 -8.92 -5.85
C GLU A 7 -0.06 -8.62 -6.70
N LYS A 8 -0.77 -9.65 -7.16
CA LYS A 8 -2.02 -9.47 -7.92
C LYS A 8 -3.06 -8.71 -7.09
N LYS A 9 -3.19 -9.02 -5.81
CA LYS A 9 -4.09 -8.28 -4.90
C LYS A 9 -3.62 -6.84 -4.73
N ALA A 10 -2.32 -6.62 -4.50
CA ALA A 10 -1.74 -5.28 -4.35
C ALA A 10 -2.01 -4.40 -5.58
N HIS A 11 -1.70 -4.94 -6.76
CA HIS A 11 -1.96 -4.29 -8.05
C HIS A 11 -3.44 -3.95 -8.22
N SER A 12 -4.34 -4.91 -8.00
CA SER A 12 -5.79 -4.69 -8.11
C SER A 12 -6.31 -3.62 -7.17
N VAL A 13 -5.81 -3.56 -5.92
CA VAL A 13 -6.20 -2.52 -4.96
C VAL A 13 -5.70 -1.15 -5.42
N THR A 14 -4.44 -1.05 -5.83
CA THR A 14 -3.89 0.24 -6.31
C THR A 14 -4.60 0.75 -7.56
N GLN A 15 -4.94 -0.12 -8.52
CA GLN A 15 -5.71 0.26 -9.71
C GLN A 15 -7.13 0.69 -9.35
N SER A 16 -7.82 -0.07 -8.49
CA SER A 16 -9.16 0.31 -8.03
C SER A 16 -9.15 1.70 -7.37
N LEU A 17 -8.13 1.97 -6.57
CA LEU A 17 -7.99 3.23 -5.85
C LEU A 17 -7.74 4.42 -6.77
N THR A 18 -6.83 4.31 -7.74
CA THR A 18 -6.60 5.38 -8.72
C THR A 18 -7.83 5.59 -9.61
N HIS A 19 -8.49 4.50 -10.03
CA HIS A 19 -9.67 4.56 -10.87
C HIS A 19 -10.84 5.29 -10.19
N SER A 20 -10.98 5.21 -8.86
CA SER A 20 -11.96 5.99 -8.08
C SER A 20 -11.83 7.51 -8.26
N THR A 21 -10.67 7.97 -8.73
CA THR A 21 -10.36 9.37 -9.01
C THR A 21 -10.28 9.71 -10.50
N GLY A 22 -10.57 8.76 -11.39
CA GLY A 22 -10.39 8.91 -12.83
C GLY A 22 -8.91 8.95 -13.26
N LEU A 23 -8.01 8.43 -12.42
CA LEU A 23 -6.57 8.37 -12.67
C LEU A 23 -6.14 6.92 -12.93
N GLU A 24 -4.97 6.79 -13.53
CA GLU A 24 -4.32 5.51 -13.79
C GLU A 24 -2.98 5.43 -13.07
N VAL A 25 -2.58 4.21 -12.74
CA VAL A 25 -1.23 3.94 -12.24
C VAL A 25 -0.25 4.08 -13.41
N ASP A 26 0.90 4.73 -13.18
CA ASP A 26 2.02 4.64 -14.11
C ASP A 26 2.63 3.24 -13.95
N GLU A 27 2.34 2.35 -14.89
CA GLU A 27 2.81 0.96 -14.89
C GLU A 27 4.36 0.86 -14.81
N LYS A 28 5.10 1.87 -15.27
CA LYS A 28 6.58 1.89 -15.16
C LYS A 28 7.07 2.21 -13.76
N SER A 29 6.22 2.78 -12.92
CA SER A 29 6.54 3.13 -11.53
C SER A 29 6.31 1.98 -10.56
N ILE A 30 5.72 0.87 -11.02
CA ILE A 30 5.39 -0.27 -10.17
C ILE A 30 6.67 -0.95 -9.70
N SER A 31 6.76 -1.19 -8.39
CA SER A 31 7.80 -2.01 -7.77
C SER A 31 7.18 -3.00 -6.79
N ALA A 32 7.74 -4.21 -6.75
CA ALA A 32 7.35 -5.26 -5.82
C ALA A 32 8.60 -5.89 -5.20
N ASP A 33 8.82 -5.59 -3.93
CA ASP A 33 9.97 -6.08 -3.17
C ASP A 33 9.51 -7.11 -2.14
N TYR A 34 10.24 -8.22 -2.06
CA TYR A 34 9.95 -9.31 -1.14
C TYR A 34 11.07 -9.43 -0.12
N THR A 35 10.71 -9.34 1.16
CA THR A 35 11.66 -9.53 2.26
C THR A 35 11.30 -10.74 3.11
N LYS A 36 12.31 -11.30 3.78
CA LYS A 36 12.07 -12.35 4.78
C LYS A 36 11.32 -11.75 5.97
N CYS A 37 10.49 -12.57 6.59
CA CYS A 37 9.94 -12.21 7.89
C CYS A 37 11.03 -12.27 8.97
N VAL A 38 11.01 -11.31 9.88
CA VAL A 38 11.91 -11.25 11.03
C VAL A 38 11.05 -11.22 12.30
N GLY A 39 11.34 -12.11 13.23
CA GLY A 39 10.70 -12.21 14.54
C GLY A 39 11.17 -11.11 15.50
N ALA A 40 10.56 -11.06 16.68
CA ALA A 40 10.85 -10.02 17.66
C ALA A 40 12.25 -10.12 18.28
N ASN A 41 12.90 -11.28 18.21
CA ASN A 41 14.28 -11.50 18.68
C ASN A 41 15.23 -11.81 17.50
N ASP A 42 15.01 -11.16 16.35
CA ASP A 42 15.80 -11.33 15.12
C ASP A 42 15.75 -12.75 14.52
N GLU A 43 14.72 -13.54 14.84
CA GLU A 43 14.55 -14.86 14.25
C GLU A 43 14.15 -14.73 12.77
N VAL A 44 14.85 -15.43 11.89
CA VAL A 44 14.53 -15.46 10.45
C VAL A 44 14.11 -16.88 10.06
N PRO A 45 12.80 -17.18 10.00
CA PRO A 45 12.30 -18.49 9.60
C PRO A 45 12.74 -18.87 8.18
N GLU A 46 13.00 -20.16 7.96
CA GLU A 46 13.29 -20.71 6.62
C GLU A 46 12.08 -21.41 5.98
N ASP A 47 10.90 -21.23 6.57
CA ASP A 47 9.62 -21.78 6.09
C ASP A 47 9.02 -21.03 4.88
N GLY A 48 9.82 -20.16 4.24
CA GLY A 48 9.45 -19.41 3.04
C GLY A 48 8.51 -18.24 3.29
N ARG A 49 8.25 -17.88 4.55
CA ARG A 49 7.43 -16.71 4.88
C ARG A 49 8.04 -15.42 4.35
N PHE A 50 7.18 -14.52 3.90
CA PHE A 50 7.60 -13.29 3.25
C PHE A 50 6.72 -12.10 3.62
N VAL A 51 7.27 -10.91 3.43
CA VAL A 51 6.55 -9.64 3.39
C VAL A 51 6.71 -9.06 1.98
N LEU A 52 5.59 -8.74 1.34
CA LEU A 52 5.55 -7.91 0.14
C LEU A 52 5.50 -6.43 0.54
N GLN A 53 6.37 -5.63 -0.07
CA GLN A 53 6.29 -4.18 -0.18
C GLN A 53 6.03 -3.82 -1.65
N TYR A 54 4.85 -3.27 -1.93
CA TYR A 54 4.43 -2.88 -3.26
C TYR A 54 4.36 -1.35 -3.36
N GLY A 55 4.98 -0.79 -4.38
CA GLY A 55 4.97 0.63 -4.69
C GLY A 55 4.35 0.88 -6.05
N ALA A 56 3.60 1.97 -6.16
CA ALA A 56 3.07 2.48 -7.42
C ALA A 56 2.92 4.00 -7.35
N ARG A 57 2.86 4.66 -8.50
CA ARG A 57 2.62 6.10 -8.60
C ARG A 57 1.51 6.39 -9.58
N THR A 58 0.80 7.49 -9.35
CA THR A 58 -0.19 8.01 -10.29
C THR A 58 0.12 9.49 -10.58
N PRO A 59 0.30 9.88 -11.86
CA PRO A 59 0.56 11.26 -12.22
C PRO A 59 -0.62 12.17 -11.85
N LEU A 60 -0.36 13.23 -11.10
CA LEU A 60 -1.37 14.23 -10.75
C LEU A 60 -0.68 15.52 -10.33
N ALA A 61 -1.15 16.66 -10.84
CA ALA A 61 -0.62 17.95 -10.40
C ALA A 61 -0.78 18.13 -8.88
N GLY A 62 0.28 18.61 -8.23
CA GLY A 62 0.36 18.72 -6.77
C GLY A 62 -0.82 19.44 -6.09
N GLU A 63 -1.39 20.45 -6.74
CA GLU A 63 -2.55 21.21 -6.29
C GLU A 63 -3.82 20.36 -6.15
N LYS A 64 -3.92 19.26 -6.92
CA LYS A 64 -5.07 18.36 -6.94
C LYS A 64 -4.92 17.19 -5.95
N HIS A 65 -3.77 17.02 -5.32
CA HIS A 65 -3.49 15.90 -4.42
C HIS A 65 -4.51 15.77 -3.31
N LYS A 66 -4.87 16.88 -2.65
CA LYS A 66 -5.84 16.87 -1.54
C LYS A 66 -7.17 16.28 -1.96
N TYR A 67 -7.72 16.76 -3.06
CA TYR A 67 -9.01 16.31 -3.55
C TYR A 67 -8.99 14.83 -3.95
N ALA A 68 -7.94 14.39 -4.64
CA ALA A 68 -7.78 13.00 -5.04
C ALA A 68 -7.66 12.07 -3.82
N ILE A 69 -6.78 12.39 -2.86
CA ILE A 69 -6.57 11.55 -1.67
C ILE A 69 -7.83 11.51 -0.79
N GLN A 70 -8.62 12.58 -0.72
CA GLN A 70 -9.91 12.56 -0.04
C GLN A 70 -10.90 11.59 -0.71
N LYS A 71 -10.98 11.57 -2.04
CA LYS A 71 -11.80 10.59 -2.76
C LYS A 71 -11.31 9.16 -2.55
N MET A 72 -10.00 8.95 -2.63
CA MET A 72 -9.37 7.65 -2.36
C MET A 72 -9.72 7.16 -0.94
N ARG A 73 -9.73 8.06 0.05
CA ARG A 73 -10.15 7.73 1.42
C ARG A 73 -11.59 7.25 1.51
N GLU A 74 -12.52 7.93 0.83
CA GLU A 74 -13.92 7.49 0.86
C GLU A 74 -14.10 6.16 0.12
N HIS A 75 -13.46 5.98 -1.04
CA HIS A 75 -13.44 4.71 -1.77
C HIS A 75 -12.90 3.55 -0.92
N LEU A 76 -11.81 3.77 -0.17
CA LEU A 76 -11.27 2.77 0.75
C LEU A 76 -12.28 2.32 1.79
N LYS A 77 -13.06 3.24 2.37
CA LYS A 77 -14.13 2.88 3.31
C LYS A 77 -15.22 2.06 2.63
N GLU A 78 -15.61 2.42 1.41
CA GLU A 78 -16.64 1.71 0.63
C GLU A 78 -16.24 0.27 0.34
N ILE A 79 -14.95 0.02 0.06
CA ILE A 79 -14.42 -1.33 -0.17
C ILE A 79 -13.97 -2.05 1.12
N GLY A 80 -14.32 -1.51 2.31
CA GLY A 80 -14.15 -2.18 3.60
C GLY A 80 -12.81 -1.95 4.31
N TYR A 81 -11.93 -1.09 3.79
CA TYR A 81 -10.70 -0.74 4.49
C TYR A 81 -10.99 0.18 5.68
N LYS A 82 -10.27 -0.08 6.78
CA LYS A 82 -10.29 0.79 7.97
C LYS A 82 -9.25 1.90 7.80
N ILE A 83 -9.69 3.15 7.86
CA ILE A 83 -8.78 4.30 7.88
C ILE A 83 -8.08 4.37 9.22
N GLN A 84 -6.75 4.37 9.20
CA GLN A 84 -5.88 4.43 10.38
C GLN A 84 -5.39 5.85 10.65
N GLY A 85 -5.16 6.62 9.59
CA GLY A 85 -4.64 7.98 9.69
C GLY A 85 -4.97 8.82 8.47
N TYR A 86 -5.17 10.12 8.68
CA TYR A 86 -5.25 11.11 7.63
C TYR A 86 -4.62 12.41 8.14
N GLN A 87 -3.48 12.80 7.57
CA GLN A 87 -2.71 13.95 8.01
C GLN A 87 -2.44 14.90 6.84
N GLU A 88 -2.70 16.19 7.07
CA GLU A 88 -2.33 17.27 6.16
C GLU A 88 -1.30 18.16 6.86
N THR A 89 -0.10 18.28 6.31
CA THR A 89 0.90 19.24 6.76
C THR A 89 0.98 20.40 5.77
N LYS A 90 1.07 21.63 6.29
CA LYS A 90 1.15 22.86 5.49
C LYS A 90 2.59 23.34 5.36
N GLY A 91 2.82 24.27 4.44
CA GLY A 91 4.09 24.97 4.27
C GLY A 91 4.95 24.39 3.15
N ALA A 92 6.21 24.83 3.09
CA ALA A 92 7.12 24.51 1.99
C ALA A 92 7.39 22.99 1.84
N ASN A 93 7.21 22.20 2.90
CA ASN A 93 7.38 20.75 2.89
C ASN A 93 6.05 20.03 3.18
N GLY A 94 4.93 20.66 2.82
CA GLY A 94 3.61 20.10 3.04
C GLY A 94 3.45 18.72 2.40
N SER A 95 2.63 17.89 3.04
CA SER A 95 2.30 16.54 2.62
C SER A 95 0.89 16.19 3.03
N ILE A 96 0.29 15.27 2.29
CA ILE A 96 -1.00 14.67 2.59
C ILE A 96 -0.75 13.18 2.66
N ILE A 97 -0.97 12.61 3.83
CA ILE A 97 -0.73 11.19 4.12
C ILE A 97 -2.05 10.57 4.52
N LEU A 98 -2.37 9.44 3.90
CA LEU A 98 -3.52 8.63 4.21
C LEU A 98 -3.07 7.20 4.46
N ASP A 99 -3.37 6.68 5.65
CA ASP A 99 -3.07 5.31 6.04
C ASP A 99 -4.36 4.52 6.24
N ALA A 100 -4.41 3.30 5.71
CA ALA A 100 -5.53 2.40 5.84
C ALA A 100 -5.07 0.94 5.99
N SER A 101 -5.96 0.09 6.50
CA SER A 101 -5.72 -1.35 6.60
C SER A 101 -6.94 -2.16 6.18
N ASP A 102 -6.71 -3.26 5.47
CA ASP A 102 -7.71 -4.29 5.23
C ASP A 102 -7.83 -5.18 6.48
N PRO A 103 -8.98 -5.17 7.19
CA PRO A 103 -9.16 -5.95 8.41
C PRO A 103 -9.11 -7.47 8.17
N ASP A 104 -9.45 -7.94 6.96
CA ASP A 104 -9.55 -9.37 6.67
C ASP A 104 -8.20 -9.98 6.34
N SER A 105 -7.36 -9.24 5.59
CA SER A 105 -6.04 -9.74 5.18
C SER A 105 -4.86 -9.15 5.95
N GLY A 106 -5.08 -8.10 6.74
CA GLY A 106 -4.03 -7.37 7.44
C GLY A 106 -3.14 -6.53 6.52
N PHE A 107 -3.51 -6.36 5.24
CA PHE A 107 -2.76 -5.52 4.30
C PHE A 107 -2.85 -4.07 4.76
N THR A 108 -1.74 -3.36 4.71
CA THR A 108 -1.68 -1.93 5.00
C THR A 108 -1.45 -1.16 3.72
N LEU A 109 -2.06 0.02 3.62
CA LEU A 109 -1.96 0.92 2.48
C LEU A 109 -1.60 2.31 3.00
N ALA A 110 -0.61 2.94 2.38
CA ALA A 110 -0.28 4.35 2.55
C ALA A 110 -0.41 5.07 1.20
N VAL A 111 -1.01 6.25 1.21
CA VAL A 111 -1.10 7.14 0.06
C VAL A 111 -0.48 8.47 0.43
N ASP A 112 0.56 8.86 -0.29
CA ASP A 112 1.35 10.04 -0.02
C ASP A 112 1.25 11.03 -1.19
N GLY A 113 0.76 12.24 -0.91
CA GLY A 113 0.77 13.36 -1.83
C GLY A 113 1.68 14.47 -1.32
N VAL A 114 2.68 14.84 -2.11
CA VAL A 114 3.54 16.01 -1.83
C VAL A 114 3.23 17.08 -2.87
N PRO A 115 2.64 18.24 -2.54
CA PRO A 115 2.20 19.24 -3.51
C PRO A 115 3.29 19.81 -4.43
N LYS A 116 4.58 19.60 -4.10
CA LYS A 116 5.73 19.96 -4.94
C LYS A 116 6.07 18.92 -6.01
N ARG A 117 5.39 17.77 -6.03
CA ARG A 117 5.56 16.71 -7.00
C ARG A 117 4.27 16.57 -7.79
N ASP A 118 4.39 16.24 -9.07
CA ASP A 118 3.24 15.99 -9.95
C ASP A 118 2.88 14.50 -9.98
N GLU A 119 2.93 13.85 -8.83
CA GLU A 119 2.60 12.45 -8.63
C GLU A 119 2.13 12.18 -7.19
N ILE A 120 1.17 11.25 -7.05
CA ILE A 120 0.83 10.62 -5.78
C ILE A 120 1.55 9.27 -5.72
N THR A 121 2.13 8.95 -4.56
CA THR A 121 2.73 7.64 -4.29
C THR A 121 1.72 6.77 -3.54
N LEU A 122 1.54 5.53 -3.99
CA LEU A 122 0.76 4.50 -3.34
C LEU A 122 1.70 3.40 -2.87
N ARG A 123 1.60 3.02 -1.60
CA ARG A 123 2.37 1.93 -1.02
C ARG A 123 1.42 0.94 -0.37
N LEU A 124 1.61 -0.33 -0.67
CA LEU A 124 0.89 -1.42 -0.02
C LEU A 124 1.88 -2.39 0.59
N ALA A 125 1.65 -2.79 1.83
CA ALA A 125 2.44 -3.82 2.48
C ALA A 125 1.54 -4.94 2.98
N THR A 126 2.08 -6.15 2.98
CA THR A 126 1.41 -7.33 3.53
C THR A 126 1.93 -7.60 4.95
N PRO A 127 1.15 -8.29 5.80
CA PRO A 127 1.73 -8.89 7.00
C PRO A 127 2.71 -9.99 6.60
N CYS A 128 3.36 -10.64 7.59
CA CYS A 128 4.18 -11.81 7.32
C CYS A 128 3.34 -13.00 6.83
N LEU A 129 3.32 -13.22 5.51
CA LEU A 129 2.51 -14.24 4.85
C LEU A 129 3.25 -15.58 4.81
N LEU A 130 2.52 -16.66 5.10
CA LEU A 130 2.97 -18.04 4.88
C LEU A 130 2.50 -18.53 3.49
N PRO A 131 3.43 -18.99 2.63
CA PRO A 131 3.08 -19.58 1.35
C PRO A 131 2.16 -20.81 1.52
N PRO A 132 1.26 -21.08 0.56
CA PRO A 132 0.45 -22.29 0.58
C PRO A 132 1.32 -23.56 0.65
N GLY A 133 0.94 -24.51 1.49
CA GLY A 133 1.65 -25.79 1.65
C GLY A 133 2.91 -25.73 2.53
N ALA A 134 3.39 -24.54 2.91
CA ALA A 134 4.47 -24.43 3.87
C ALA A 134 4.00 -24.76 5.30
N LYS A 135 4.87 -25.42 6.07
CA LYS A 135 4.65 -25.63 7.51
C LYS A 135 5.36 -24.53 8.28
N GLN A 136 4.61 -23.77 9.07
CA GLN A 136 5.16 -22.67 9.84
C GLN A 136 6.20 -23.17 10.85
N GLN A 137 7.41 -22.62 10.77
CA GLN A 137 8.44 -22.81 11.78
C GLN A 137 8.07 -22.01 13.03
N ARG A 138 8.31 -22.60 14.21
CA ARG A 138 8.05 -21.97 15.51
C ARG A 138 9.37 -21.87 16.28
N TYR A 139 9.54 -20.76 16.98
CA TYR A 139 10.62 -20.48 17.92
C TYR A 139 10.04 -20.39 19.32
#